data_AF-A0A5C7JJC9-F1
#
_entry.id   AF-A0A5C7JJC9-F1
#
_cell.length_a   1.000
_cell.length_b   1.000
_cell.length_c   1.000
_cell.angle_alpha   90.00
_cell.angle_beta   90.00
_cell.angle_gamma   90.00
#
_symmetry.space_group_name_H-M   'P 1'
#
loop_
_entity.id
_entity.type
_entity.pdbx_description
1 polymer ?
#
loop_
_entity_poly.entity_id
_entity_poly.type
_entity_poly.pdbx_seq_one_letter_code
_entity_poly.pdbx_strand_id
1 'polypeptide(L)'
;MIGQFNFIGQGGSYWFIGVVEAVLDPENMGRVKVRCFGIHTEDKTALPTDALPWALVGTSPNGNSSDIGHLLLGTVVYGIFLDGIDMQMPLVQLVIPGLHVSTNTDKGFSNLKPTPPTAKTHTGNAFARAKDFPKRTYYPTMEGANGKSFTEPQNTQQPKYPYNNATQSDSGQLFEMDDTPNHERLSLQDRYGNYFEFHGKNAVLKTIEGLYNLCKNYYLGIANDRITAIGGGDYEKIHGGNKVIEIANGDYILNCKNANITINGDVTLNVTGNVNETVNGNHTLSVSGNSTIEAGGTLSLNGSIILIG
;
A
#
# COMPACT_ATOMS: atom_id res chain seq x y z
N MET A 1 -51.62 -26.49 -29.41
CA MET A 1 -52.04 -25.20 -28.80
C MET A 1 -50.76 -24.54 -28.32
N ILE A 2 -50.25 -23.57 -29.10
CA ILE A 2 -49.01 -22.84 -28.80
C ILE A 2 -49.37 -21.84 -27.69
N GLY A 3 -48.90 -22.10 -26.47
CA GLY A 3 -49.08 -21.18 -25.35
C GLY A 3 -48.30 -19.91 -25.63
N GLN A 4 -48.98 -18.76 -25.53
CA GLN A 4 -48.36 -17.45 -25.50
C GLN A 4 -47.32 -17.42 -24.38
N PHE A 5 -46.05 -17.41 -24.76
CA PHE A 5 -44.98 -17.01 -23.87
C PHE A 5 -44.20 -15.94 -24.60
N ASN A 6 -44.35 -14.69 -24.16
CA ASN A 6 -43.36 -13.66 -24.41
C ASN A 6 -42.06 -14.18 -23.75
N PHE A 7 -41.23 -14.85 -24.54
CA PHE A 7 -39.92 -15.32 -24.11
C PHE A 7 -39.03 -14.12 -23.79
N ILE A 8 -38.13 -14.25 -22.81
CA ILE A 8 -37.09 -13.25 -22.51
C ILE A 8 -36.39 -12.89 -23.83
N GLY A 9 -36.42 -11.62 -24.20
CA GLY A 9 -35.76 -11.09 -25.40
C GLY A 9 -36.63 -10.87 -26.65
N GLN A 10 -37.92 -11.20 -26.65
CA GLN A 10 -38.83 -10.96 -27.79
C GLN A 10 -40.02 -10.02 -27.51
N GLY A 11 -40.22 -9.60 -26.25
CA GLY A 11 -41.32 -8.74 -25.80
C GLY A 11 -41.11 -7.22 -25.92
N GLY A 12 -40.11 -6.78 -26.69
CA GLY A 12 -39.65 -5.39 -26.74
C GLY A 12 -38.67 -5.04 -25.61
N SER A 13 -37.75 -4.12 -25.88
CA SER A 13 -36.71 -3.72 -24.91
C SER A 13 -37.17 -2.50 -24.11
N TYR A 14 -37.53 -2.72 -22.85
CA TYR A 14 -37.80 -1.65 -21.89
C TYR A 14 -36.52 -1.36 -21.12
N TRP A 15 -36.03 -0.13 -21.19
CA TRP A 15 -34.78 0.28 -20.59
C TRP A 15 -35.02 1.25 -19.43
N PHE A 16 -34.03 1.36 -18.55
CA PHE A 16 -34.04 2.33 -17.47
C PHE A 16 -32.67 3.01 -17.35
N ILE A 17 -32.71 4.27 -16.90
CA ILE A 17 -31.59 4.89 -16.21
C ILE A 17 -32.03 5.01 -14.75
N GLY A 18 -31.13 4.71 -13.81
CA GLY A 18 -31.47 4.77 -12.39
C GLY A 18 -30.27 4.88 -11.48
N VAL A 19 -30.54 5.02 -10.19
CA VAL A 19 -29.51 5.17 -9.16
C VAL A 19 -29.52 3.96 -8.23
N VAL A 20 -28.35 3.39 -7.96
CA VAL A 20 -28.18 2.28 -7.01
C VAL A 20 -28.42 2.79 -5.59
N GLU A 21 -29.43 2.23 -4.90
CA GLU A 21 -29.81 2.62 -3.54
C GLU A 21 -29.51 1.55 -2.48
N ALA A 22 -29.31 0.28 -2.89
CA ALA A 22 -28.88 -0.79 -1.98
C ALA A 22 -27.98 -1.79 -2.71
N VAL A 23 -26.96 -2.27 -1.99
CA VAL A 23 -25.92 -3.20 -2.50
C VAL A 23 -25.72 -4.44 -1.62
N LEU A 24 -26.37 -4.49 -0.44
CA LEU A 24 -26.28 -5.62 0.48
C LEU A 24 -27.29 -6.70 0.07
N ASP A 25 -26.96 -7.43 -1.00
CA ASP A 25 -27.75 -8.54 -1.51
C ASP A 25 -27.80 -9.71 -0.50
N PRO A 26 -28.99 -10.08 0.02
CA PRO A 26 -29.14 -11.20 0.97
C PRO A 26 -28.65 -12.55 0.44
N GLU A 27 -28.61 -12.73 -0.89
CA GLU A 27 -28.14 -13.97 -1.53
C GLU A 27 -26.65 -13.89 -1.94
N ASN A 28 -25.97 -12.76 -1.72
CA ASN A 28 -24.58 -12.52 -2.10
C ASN A 28 -24.27 -12.77 -3.59
N MET A 29 -25.25 -12.52 -4.48
CA MET A 29 -25.11 -12.69 -5.94
C MET A 29 -24.64 -11.40 -6.65
N GLY A 30 -24.36 -10.33 -5.88
CA GLY A 30 -23.99 -9.01 -6.44
C GLY A 30 -25.16 -8.25 -7.04
N ARG A 31 -26.41 -8.60 -6.69
CA ARG A 31 -27.59 -7.85 -7.13
C ARG A 31 -27.62 -6.48 -6.45
N VAL A 32 -28.27 -5.52 -7.09
CA VAL A 32 -28.45 -4.17 -6.55
C VAL A 32 -29.89 -3.70 -6.65
N LYS A 33 -30.35 -2.86 -5.72
CA LYS A 33 -31.64 -2.17 -5.87
C LYS A 33 -31.43 -0.86 -6.59
N VAL A 34 -32.15 -0.67 -7.69
CA VAL A 34 -32.05 0.53 -8.53
C VAL A 34 -33.37 1.30 -8.50
N ARG A 35 -33.29 2.59 -8.20
CA ARG A 35 -34.43 3.49 -8.38
C ARG A 35 -34.40 4.09 -9.79
N CYS A 36 -35.36 3.73 -10.63
CA CYS A 36 -35.38 4.03 -12.05
C CYS A 36 -36.14 5.32 -12.36
N PHE A 37 -35.53 6.24 -13.10
CA PHE A 37 -36.14 7.52 -13.48
C PHE A 37 -37.36 7.30 -14.37
N GLY A 38 -38.43 8.05 -14.12
CA GLY A 38 -39.70 7.93 -14.85
C GLY A 38 -40.54 6.69 -14.50
N ILE A 39 -40.03 5.79 -13.65
CA ILE A 39 -40.72 4.55 -13.24
C ILE A 39 -41.01 4.57 -11.73
N HIS A 40 -39.98 4.86 -10.92
CA HIS A 40 -40.11 4.92 -9.47
C HIS A 40 -40.31 6.36 -8.99
N THR A 41 -40.98 6.55 -7.86
CA THR A 41 -41.12 7.87 -7.21
C THR A 41 -39.85 8.27 -6.46
N GLU A 42 -39.57 9.59 -6.36
CA GLU A 42 -38.50 10.12 -5.50
C GLU A 42 -38.82 10.01 -4.00
N ASP A 43 -40.09 9.83 -3.65
CA ASP A 43 -40.54 9.74 -2.27
C ASP A 43 -40.31 8.33 -1.69
N LYS A 44 -39.33 8.22 -0.79
CA LYS A 44 -38.98 6.97 -0.10
C LYS A 44 -40.04 6.51 0.90
N THR A 45 -40.97 7.37 1.30
CA THR A 45 -42.09 6.95 2.15
C THR A 45 -43.16 6.23 1.32
N ALA A 46 -43.42 6.70 0.11
CA ALA A 46 -44.35 6.07 -0.83
C ALA A 46 -43.78 4.79 -1.45
N LEU A 47 -42.47 4.76 -1.74
CA LEU A 47 -41.77 3.57 -2.22
C LEU A 47 -40.42 3.41 -1.50
N PRO A 48 -40.40 2.69 -0.36
CA PRO A 48 -39.17 2.41 0.38
C PRO A 48 -38.12 1.74 -0.49
N THR A 49 -36.84 2.05 -0.26
CA THR A 49 -35.72 1.41 -0.97
C THR A 49 -35.79 -0.12 -0.87
N ASP A 50 -36.25 -0.66 0.26
CA ASP A 50 -36.36 -2.11 0.44
C ASP A 50 -37.46 -2.77 -0.39
N ALA A 51 -38.44 -2.01 -0.87
CA ALA A 51 -39.49 -2.52 -1.75
C ALA A 51 -39.06 -2.57 -3.23
N LEU A 52 -37.92 -2.00 -3.59
CA LEU A 52 -37.40 -2.06 -4.97
C LEU A 52 -36.97 -3.50 -5.32
N PRO A 53 -37.21 -3.95 -6.56
CA PRO A 53 -36.73 -5.25 -7.03
C PRO A 53 -35.20 -5.29 -7.06
N TRP A 54 -34.64 -6.47 -6.78
CA TRP A 54 -33.22 -6.72 -6.96
C TRP A 54 -32.91 -6.86 -8.45
N ALA A 55 -32.04 -5.97 -8.95
CA ALA A 55 -31.53 -6.04 -10.29
C ALA A 55 -30.32 -6.98 -10.37
N LEU A 56 -30.34 -7.86 -11.37
CA LEU A 56 -29.14 -8.59 -11.78
C LEU A 56 -28.12 -7.59 -12.32
N VAL A 57 -26.83 -7.85 -12.13
CA VAL A 57 -25.76 -7.01 -12.69
C VAL A 57 -25.04 -7.81 -13.77
N GLY A 58 -25.16 -7.34 -15.01
CA GLY A 58 -24.42 -7.88 -16.14
C GLY A 58 -22.94 -7.54 -15.98
N THR A 59 -22.09 -8.56 -15.98
CA THR A 59 -20.65 -8.41 -16.06
C THR A 59 -20.20 -8.63 -17.50
N SER A 60 -19.12 -7.96 -17.90
CA SER A 60 -18.55 -8.19 -19.23
C SER A 60 -18.00 -9.61 -19.30
N PRO A 61 -18.24 -10.38 -20.38
CA PRO A 61 -17.72 -11.75 -20.52
C PRO A 61 -16.18 -11.82 -20.58
N ASN A 62 -15.52 -10.68 -20.81
CA ASN A 62 -14.05 -10.52 -20.76
C ASN A 62 -13.57 -9.64 -19.58
N GLY A 63 -14.47 -9.26 -18.67
CA GLY A 63 -14.11 -8.50 -17.48
C GLY A 63 -13.37 -9.41 -16.50
N ASN A 64 -12.44 -8.85 -15.74
CA ASN A 64 -11.90 -9.48 -14.52
C ASN A 64 -13.00 -9.49 -13.42
N SER A 65 -14.16 -10.10 -13.69
CA SER A 65 -15.23 -10.26 -12.71
C SER A 65 -15.12 -11.65 -12.10
N SER A 66 -15.10 -11.73 -10.76
CA SER A 66 -15.20 -12.96 -9.99
C SER A 66 -16.62 -13.54 -10.01
N ASP A 67 -17.25 -13.59 -11.18
CA ASP A 67 -18.67 -13.94 -11.43
C ASP A 67 -19.72 -13.05 -10.73
N ILE A 68 -19.30 -11.96 -10.09
CA ILE A 68 -20.16 -11.07 -9.30
C ILE A 68 -19.97 -9.63 -9.79
N GLY A 69 -21.09 -8.95 -10.09
CA GLY A 69 -21.09 -7.52 -10.37
C GLY A 69 -20.92 -6.71 -9.09
N HIS A 70 -19.93 -5.81 -9.04
CA HIS A 70 -19.70 -4.93 -7.91
C HIS A 70 -20.00 -3.48 -8.29
N LEU A 71 -21.05 -2.90 -7.70
CA LEU A 71 -21.45 -1.50 -7.89
C LEU A 71 -21.54 -0.79 -6.54
N LEU A 72 -21.16 0.48 -6.52
CA LEU A 72 -21.23 1.32 -5.33
C LEU A 72 -22.61 1.99 -5.20
N LEU A 73 -23.01 2.30 -3.96
CA LEU A 73 -24.19 3.13 -3.70
C LEU A 73 -24.08 4.48 -4.44
N GLY A 74 -25.21 4.98 -4.94
CA GLY A 74 -25.26 6.23 -5.70
C GLY A 74 -24.73 6.14 -7.14
N THR A 75 -24.25 4.97 -7.58
CA THR A 75 -23.86 4.76 -8.98
C THR A 75 -25.06 4.90 -9.90
N VAL A 76 -24.92 5.70 -10.96
CA VAL A 76 -25.94 5.78 -12.01
C VAL A 76 -25.69 4.69 -13.03
N VAL A 77 -26.76 3.97 -13.37
CA VAL A 77 -26.71 2.78 -14.22
C VAL A 77 -27.69 2.91 -15.37
N TYR A 78 -27.36 2.22 -16.46
CA TYR A 78 -28.28 1.91 -17.54
C TYR A 78 -28.55 0.40 -17.53
N GLY A 79 -29.80 0.02 -17.75
CA GLY A 79 -30.21 -1.37 -17.79
C GLY A 79 -31.52 -1.58 -18.55
N ILE A 80 -31.95 -2.84 -18.56
CA ILE A 80 -33.18 -3.29 -19.21
C ILE A 80 -34.03 -4.12 -18.24
N PHE A 81 -35.33 -4.22 -18.50
CA PHE A 81 -36.21 -5.18 -17.85
C PHE A 81 -36.31 -6.44 -18.72
N LEU A 82 -35.99 -7.59 -18.13
CA LEU A 82 -35.98 -8.88 -18.83
C LEU A 82 -37.39 -9.42 -19.14
N ASP A 83 -38.37 -8.95 -18.37
CA ASP A 83 -39.79 -9.27 -18.45
C ASP A 83 -40.62 -8.21 -19.19
N GLY A 84 -39.95 -7.24 -19.84
CA GLY A 84 -40.61 -6.27 -20.71
C GLY A 84 -41.48 -5.25 -19.95
N ILE A 85 -42.75 -5.15 -20.31
CA ILE A 85 -43.66 -4.12 -19.78
C ILE A 85 -44.01 -4.31 -18.29
N ASP A 86 -43.83 -5.52 -17.77
CA ASP A 86 -44.11 -5.84 -16.36
C ASP A 86 -43.06 -5.21 -15.41
N MET A 87 -41.84 -4.98 -15.90
CA MET A 87 -40.76 -4.23 -15.22
C MET A 87 -40.38 -4.75 -13.82
N GLN A 88 -40.48 -6.05 -13.58
CA GLN A 88 -40.17 -6.68 -12.29
C GLN A 88 -38.77 -7.32 -12.26
N MET A 89 -38.17 -7.61 -13.42
CA MET A 89 -36.86 -8.28 -13.54
C MET A 89 -35.79 -7.35 -14.15
N PRO A 90 -35.26 -6.38 -13.39
CA PRO A 90 -34.22 -5.50 -13.91
C PRO A 90 -32.86 -6.19 -14.08
N LEU A 91 -32.16 -5.85 -15.16
CA LEU A 91 -30.77 -6.18 -15.43
C LEU A 91 -29.98 -4.90 -15.69
N VAL A 92 -29.01 -4.60 -14.83
CA VAL A 92 -28.03 -3.54 -15.06
C VAL A 92 -27.03 -3.99 -16.11
N GLN A 93 -26.77 -3.17 -17.13
CA GLN A 93 -25.84 -3.48 -18.21
C GLN A 93 -24.62 -2.56 -18.24
N LEU A 94 -24.78 -1.29 -17.86
CA LEU A 94 -23.72 -0.29 -17.93
C LEU A 94 -23.74 0.63 -16.71
N VAL A 95 -22.57 1.15 -16.36
CA VAL A 95 -22.42 2.30 -15.46
C VAL A 95 -22.33 3.56 -16.31
N ILE A 96 -23.05 4.61 -15.89
CA ILE A 96 -22.94 5.95 -16.46
C ILE A 96 -22.08 6.79 -15.52
N PRO A 97 -20.74 6.87 -15.73
CA PRO A 97 -19.91 7.79 -14.98
C PRO A 97 -20.32 9.23 -15.32
N GLY A 98 -20.13 10.18 -14.42
CA GLY A 98 -20.40 11.58 -14.73
C GLY A 98 -21.70 12.11 -14.17
N LEU A 99 -22.70 11.25 -14.07
CA LEU A 99 -24.07 11.68 -13.84
C LEU A 99 -24.40 11.61 -12.34
N HIS A 100 -24.65 12.75 -11.72
CA HIS A 100 -25.24 12.83 -10.37
C HIS A 100 -26.43 13.76 -10.40
N VAL A 101 -27.55 13.29 -9.84
CA VAL A 101 -28.81 14.04 -9.90
C VAL A 101 -29.12 14.78 -8.60
N SER A 102 -28.68 14.29 -7.44
CA SER A 102 -28.96 14.88 -6.12
C SER A 102 -27.97 14.33 -5.07
N THR A 103 -27.77 15.08 -3.98
CA THR A 103 -27.02 14.64 -2.78
C THR A 103 -27.90 14.53 -1.53
N ASN A 104 -29.21 14.80 -1.63
CA ASN A 104 -30.13 14.72 -0.50
C ASN A 104 -30.52 13.26 -0.19
N THR A 105 -29.86 12.64 0.77
CA THR A 105 -30.02 11.23 1.12
C THR A 105 -31.43 10.83 1.56
N ASP A 106 -32.25 11.78 1.99
CA ASP A 106 -33.64 11.54 2.44
C ASP A 106 -34.59 11.27 1.26
N LYS A 107 -34.18 11.68 0.05
CA LYS A 107 -34.92 11.45 -1.19
C LYS A 107 -34.34 10.30 -2.01
N GLY A 108 -35.19 9.71 -2.84
CA GLY A 108 -34.80 8.78 -3.88
C GLY A 108 -33.91 9.44 -4.93
N PHE A 109 -33.22 8.63 -5.72
CA PHE A 109 -32.29 9.05 -6.78
C PHE A 109 -31.04 9.80 -6.30
N SER A 110 -30.86 9.99 -5.00
CA SER A 110 -29.69 10.71 -4.50
C SER A 110 -28.43 9.85 -4.54
N ASN A 111 -27.30 10.50 -4.76
CA ASN A 111 -26.00 9.90 -4.57
C ASN A 111 -25.77 9.69 -3.06
N LEU A 112 -25.73 8.42 -2.65
CA LEU A 112 -25.57 8.01 -1.25
C LEU A 112 -24.10 7.75 -0.86
N LYS A 113 -23.13 8.18 -1.68
CA LYS A 113 -21.72 8.09 -1.31
C LYS A 113 -21.42 8.93 -0.06
N PRO A 114 -20.48 8.51 0.82
CA PRO A 114 -20.11 9.26 2.01
C PRO A 114 -19.64 10.70 1.72
N THR A 115 -19.06 10.92 0.53
CA THR A 115 -18.63 12.23 0.03
C THR A 115 -19.12 12.41 -1.41
N PRO A 116 -20.39 12.78 -1.61
CA PRO A 116 -20.94 12.89 -2.94
C PRO A 116 -20.37 14.14 -3.64
N PRO A 117 -19.96 14.06 -4.91
CA PRO A 117 -19.54 15.24 -5.68
C PRO A 117 -20.69 16.25 -5.77
N THR A 118 -20.35 17.54 -5.82
CA THR A 118 -21.34 18.62 -5.93
C THR A 118 -22.26 18.39 -7.13
N ALA A 119 -23.57 18.67 -6.97
CA ALA A 119 -24.54 18.52 -8.05
C ALA A 119 -24.07 19.22 -9.34
N LYS A 120 -24.26 18.56 -10.49
CA LYS A 120 -23.83 19.02 -11.83
C LYS A 120 -22.30 19.05 -12.08
N THR A 121 -21.48 18.46 -11.21
CA THR A 121 -20.07 18.22 -11.52
C THR A 121 -19.90 16.96 -12.37
N HIS A 122 -18.91 16.94 -13.27
CA HIS A 122 -18.57 15.74 -14.04
C HIS A 122 -17.93 14.70 -13.12
N THR A 123 -18.67 13.67 -12.81
CA THR A 123 -18.20 12.58 -11.95
C THR A 123 -17.44 11.55 -12.78
N GLY A 124 -16.57 10.80 -12.13
CA GLY A 124 -15.49 10.09 -12.80
C GLY A 124 -14.19 10.39 -12.10
N ASN A 125 -13.25 9.47 -12.22
CA ASN A 125 -12.03 9.51 -11.44
C ASN A 125 -11.22 10.79 -11.77
N ALA A 126 -11.20 11.77 -10.87
CA ALA A 126 -10.47 13.03 -11.05
C ALA A 126 -8.98 12.78 -11.29
N PHE A 127 -8.45 11.71 -10.70
CA PHE A 127 -7.07 11.25 -10.83
C PHE A 127 -6.77 10.81 -12.26
N ALA A 128 -7.70 10.11 -12.93
CA ALA A 128 -7.56 9.77 -14.36
C ALA A 128 -7.53 11.02 -15.25
N ARG A 129 -8.11 12.14 -14.78
CA ARG A 129 -8.04 13.46 -15.46
C ARG A 129 -6.92 14.35 -14.94
N ALA A 130 -5.97 13.75 -14.25
CA ALA A 130 -4.83 14.37 -13.63
C ALA A 130 -5.14 15.49 -12.61
N LYS A 131 -6.08 15.24 -11.69
CA LYS A 131 -6.49 16.19 -10.64
C LYS A 131 -6.62 15.53 -9.27
N ASP A 132 -6.49 16.36 -8.23
CA ASP A 132 -6.79 16.04 -6.83
C ASP A 132 -5.97 14.89 -6.20
N PHE A 133 -4.72 14.72 -6.65
CA PHE A 133 -3.79 13.70 -6.15
C PHE A 133 -3.61 13.70 -4.62
N PRO A 134 -3.44 12.51 -3.99
CA PRO A 134 -3.21 12.47 -2.55
C PRO A 134 -1.82 13.03 -2.30
N LYS A 135 -1.73 14.06 -1.45
CA LYS A 135 -0.46 14.73 -1.17
C LYS A 135 0.53 13.74 -0.58
N ARG A 136 1.78 13.80 -1.05
CA ARG A 136 2.90 13.02 -0.49
C ARG A 136 3.67 13.88 0.49
N THR A 137 3.93 13.33 1.68
CA THR A 137 4.84 13.91 2.67
C THR A 137 6.18 13.23 2.52
N TYR A 138 7.25 13.95 2.19
CA TYR A 138 8.59 13.37 2.02
C TYR A 138 9.38 13.34 3.34
N TYR A 139 10.19 12.30 3.54
CA TYR A 139 11.17 12.31 4.63
C TYR A 139 12.37 13.16 4.24
N PRO A 140 13.07 13.79 5.22
CA PRO A 140 14.34 14.45 4.93
C PRO A 140 15.37 13.43 4.43
N THR A 141 16.43 13.94 3.80
CA THR A 141 17.62 13.12 3.48
C THR A 141 18.14 12.45 4.74
N MET A 142 18.38 11.15 4.65
CA MET A 142 18.88 10.35 5.76
C MET A 142 20.38 10.14 5.58
N GLU A 143 21.12 10.38 6.65
CA GLU A 143 22.57 10.14 6.71
C GLU A 143 22.84 8.79 7.37
N GLY A 144 23.56 7.92 6.67
CA GLY A 144 24.12 6.68 7.19
C GLY A 144 25.54 6.90 7.73
N ALA A 145 26.21 5.81 8.08
CA ALA A 145 27.59 5.88 8.56
C ALA A 145 28.58 6.34 7.45
N ASN A 146 29.73 6.88 7.88
CA ASN A 146 30.84 7.26 7.02
C ASN A 146 30.47 8.25 5.90
N GLY A 147 29.56 9.20 6.19
CA GLY A 147 29.15 10.27 5.28
C GLY A 147 28.29 9.82 4.09
N LYS A 148 27.83 8.56 4.06
CA LYS A 148 26.89 8.07 3.04
C LYS A 148 25.49 8.61 3.35
N SER A 149 24.72 8.98 2.33
CA SER A 149 23.35 9.46 2.51
C SER A 149 22.44 8.99 1.38
N PHE A 150 21.13 9.04 1.63
CA PHE A 150 20.12 8.74 0.62
C PHE A 150 18.90 9.66 0.76
N THR A 151 18.26 9.94 -0.36
CA THR A 151 17.04 10.77 -0.44
C THR A 151 15.98 10.00 -1.22
N GLU A 152 14.76 10.01 -0.71
CA GLU A 152 13.59 9.50 -1.43
C GLU A 152 13.41 10.29 -2.75
N PRO A 153 13.18 9.62 -3.90
CA PRO A 153 12.82 10.32 -5.13
C PRO A 153 11.60 11.24 -4.93
N GLN A 154 11.73 12.51 -5.30
CA GLN A 154 10.69 13.52 -5.11
C GLN A 154 10.06 13.93 -6.45
N ASN A 155 8.83 14.45 -6.39
CA ASN A 155 8.11 15.02 -7.54
C ASN A 155 7.93 14.05 -8.73
N THR A 156 7.82 12.76 -8.43
CA THR A 156 7.62 11.69 -9.43
C THR A 156 6.18 11.66 -9.98
N GLN A 157 5.21 12.20 -9.23
CA GLN A 157 3.80 12.27 -9.63
C GLN A 157 3.54 13.51 -10.51
N GLN A 158 3.71 13.36 -11.83
CA GLN A 158 3.43 14.43 -12.84
C GLN A 158 2.55 13.94 -14.02
N PRO A 159 1.36 13.41 -13.75
CA PRO A 159 0.45 12.92 -14.79
C PRO A 159 -0.12 14.02 -15.66
N LYS A 160 -0.40 13.66 -16.91
CA LYS A 160 -1.14 14.47 -17.87
C LYS A 160 -2.26 13.65 -18.47
N TYR A 161 -3.44 14.24 -18.55
CA TYR A 161 -4.52 13.67 -19.36
C TYR A 161 -4.13 13.72 -20.86
N PRO A 162 -4.45 12.68 -21.66
CA PRO A 162 -5.18 11.45 -21.35
C PRO A 162 -4.28 10.25 -21.00
N TYR A 163 -2.99 10.46 -20.73
CA TYR A 163 -2.01 9.39 -20.53
C TYR A 163 -2.15 8.67 -19.18
N ASN A 164 -2.81 9.30 -18.20
CA ASN A 164 -2.97 8.73 -16.88
C ASN A 164 -4.16 7.77 -16.81
N ASN A 165 -3.91 6.50 -16.52
CA ASN A 165 -4.93 5.52 -16.23
C ASN A 165 -4.96 5.22 -14.73
N ALA A 166 -5.90 5.84 -14.03
CA ALA A 166 -6.04 5.70 -12.59
C ALA A 166 -7.42 5.15 -12.21
N THR A 167 -7.47 4.39 -11.12
CA THR A 167 -8.69 3.97 -10.41
C THR A 167 -8.58 4.36 -8.95
N GLN A 168 -9.66 4.90 -8.37
CA GLN A 168 -9.71 5.26 -6.95
C GLN A 168 -10.97 4.73 -6.28
N SER A 169 -10.84 4.21 -5.06
CA SER A 169 -11.97 3.89 -4.18
C SER A 169 -12.57 5.16 -3.54
N ASP A 170 -13.79 5.06 -3.02
CA ASP A 170 -14.44 6.17 -2.31
C ASP A 170 -13.67 6.60 -1.02
N SER A 171 -12.89 5.69 -0.41
CA SER A 171 -12.03 6.02 0.74
C SER A 171 -10.65 6.55 0.37
N GLY A 172 -10.33 6.66 -0.92
CA GLY A 172 -9.12 7.33 -1.42
C GLY A 172 -7.92 6.42 -1.70
N GLN A 173 -8.10 5.10 -1.77
CA GLN A 173 -7.05 4.20 -2.28
C GLN A 173 -6.96 4.33 -3.80
N LEU A 174 -5.75 4.56 -4.29
CA LEU A 174 -5.43 4.86 -5.67
C LEU A 174 -4.56 3.75 -6.25
N PHE A 175 -4.94 3.28 -7.43
CA PHE A 175 -4.08 2.53 -8.34
C PHE A 175 -3.89 3.35 -9.62
N GLU A 176 -2.65 3.54 -10.04
CA GLU A 176 -2.29 4.44 -11.12
C GLU A 176 -1.25 3.81 -12.05
N MET A 177 -1.57 3.76 -13.34
CA MET A 177 -0.68 3.44 -14.46
C MET A 177 -0.59 4.69 -15.33
N ASP A 178 0.54 5.39 -15.28
CA ASP A 178 0.71 6.67 -15.97
C ASP A 178 1.68 6.53 -17.13
N ASP A 179 1.20 6.81 -18.35
CA ASP A 179 1.99 6.81 -19.59
C ASP A 179 2.45 8.23 -19.99
N THR A 180 2.39 9.20 -19.07
CA THR A 180 2.80 10.58 -19.36
C THR A 180 4.27 10.61 -19.79
N PRO A 181 4.61 11.15 -20.98
CA PRO A 181 5.98 11.10 -21.49
C PRO A 181 7.03 11.66 -20.51
N ASN A 182 8.07 10.88 -20.25
CA ASN A 182 9.16 11.12 -19.28
C ASN A 182 8.75 11.09 -17.80
N HIS A 183 7.51 10.73 -17.49
CA HIS A 183 6.98 10.65 -16.14
C HIS A 183 6.22 9.33 -15.92
N GLU A 184 6.59 8.30 -16.68
CA GLU A 184 5.95 7.00 -16.64
C GLU A 184 6.10 6.39 -15.24
N ARG A 185 4.99 5.87 -14.70
CA ARG A 185 4.99 5.25 -13.36
C ARG A 185 3.86 4.25 -13.18
N LEU A 186 4.08 3.35 -12.23
CA LEU A 186 3.06 2.49 -11.64
C LEU A 186 3.00 2.80 -10.15
N SER A 187 1.84 3.21 -9.63
CA SER A 187 1.69 3.60 -8.22
C SER A 187 0.46 2.97 -7.57
N LEU A 188 0.67 2.48 -6.34
CA LEU A 188 -0.35 2.11 -5.38
C LEU A 188 -0.22 3.06 -4.20
N GLN A 189 -1.22 3.90 -3.94
CA GLN A 189 -1.17 4.93 -2.90
C GLN A 189 -2.48 4.97 -2.10
N ASP A 190 -2.39 5.20 -0.80
CA ASP A 190 -3.57 5.44 0.05
C ASP A 190 -3.79 6.92 0.38
N ARG A 191 -4.90 7.22 1.05
CA ARG A 191 -5.24 8.59 1.49
C ARG A 191 -4.34 9.16 2.59
N TYR A 192 -3.55 8.31 3.25
CA TYR A 192 -2.69 8.70 4.37
C TYR A 192 -1.28 9.07 3.89
N GLY A 193 -0.93 8.75 2.63
CA GLY A 193 0.36 9.05 2.03
C GLY A 193 1.31 7.87 2.00
N ASN A 194 0.86 6.67 2.40
CA ASN A 194 1.61 5.44 2.16
C ASN A 194 1.57 5.10 0.68
N TYR A 195 2.69 4.66 0.11
CA TYR A 195 2.71 4.28 -1.30
C TYR A 195 3.77 3.24 -1.64
N PHE A 196 3.48 2.49 -2.69
CA PHE A 196 4.44 1.69 -3.43
C PHE A 196 4.45 2.16 -4.88
N GLU A 197 5.63 2.53 -5.40
CA GLU A 197 5.75 3.12 -6.72
C GLU A 197 6.96 2.58 -7.47
N PHE A 198 6.75 2.31 -8.75
CA PHE A 198 7.83 2.22 -9.74
C PHE A 198 7.84 3.49 -10.58
N HIS A 199 8.99 4.13 -10.70
CA HIS A 199 9.18 5.31 -11.52
C HIS A 199 10.55 5.27 -12.20
N GLY A 200 10.56 5.31 -13.53
CA GLY A 200 11.76 5.04 -14.31
C GLY A 200 12.35 3.66 -13.99
N LYS A 201 13.57 3.63 -13.44
CA LYS A 201 14.25 2.39 -13.00
C LYS A 201 14.26 2.20 -11.47
N ASN A 202 13.57 3.08 -10.74
CA ASN A 202 13.54 3.07 -9.29
C ASN A 202 12.23 2.49 -8.77
N ALA A 203 12.28 1.92 -7.58
CA ALA A 203 11.11 1.56 -6.81
C ALA A 203 11.17 2.21 -5.43
N VAL A 204 10.02 2.61 -4.90
CA VAL A 204 9.89 3.18 -3.56
C VAL A 204 8.78 2.44 -2.82
N LEU A 205 9.10 1.93 -1.63
CA LEU A 205 8.12 1.49 -0.65
C LEU A 205 8.17 2.47 0.53
N LYS A 206 7.03 3.10 0.81
CA LYS A 206 6.93 4.10 1.86
C LYS A 206 5.72 3.88 2.76
N THR A 207 5.96 4.02 4.06
CA THR A 207 4.95 4.14 5.09
C THR A 207 5.14 5.43 5.89
N ILE A 208 4.06 5.98 6.45
CA ILE A 208 4.09 7.19 7.30
C ILE A 208 4.38 6.85 8.77
N GLU A 209 3.87 5.71 9.23
CA GLU A 209 4.06 5.22 10.60
C GLU A 209 4.91 3.94 10.58
N GLY A 210 4.29 2.78 10.81
CA GLY A 210 4.99 1.50 10.86
C GLY A 210 5.12 0.80 9.51
N LEU A 211 6.27 0.14 9.31
CA LEU A 211 6.49 -0.85 8.25
C LEU A 211 6.78 -2.21 8.89
N TYR A 212 5.96 -3.21 8.58
CA TYR A 212 6.08 -4.56 9.13
C TYR A 212 6.51 -5.55 8.04
N ASN A 213 7.70 -6.15 8.19
CA ASN A 213 8.18 -7.21 7.32
C ASN A 213 8.11 -8.55 8.07
N LEU A 214 6.98 -9.26 7.93
CA LEU A 214 6.72 -10.53 8.61
C LEU A 214 6.83 -11.67 7.61
N CYS A 215 7.78 -12.58 7.82
CA CYS A 215 8.00 -13.71 6.92
C CYS A 215 8.69 -14.87 7.65
N LYS A 216 8.68 -16.06 7.02
CA LYS A 216 9.42 -17.24 7.53
C LYS A 216 10.91 -17.15 7.21
N ASN A 217 11.24 -16.75 5.98
CA ASN A 217 12.59 -16.53 5.49
C ASN A 217 12.65 -15.14 4.84
N TYR A 218 13.71 -14.39 5.11
CA TYR A 218 13.97 -13.09 4.48
C TYR A 218 15.29 -13.12 3.71
N TYR A 219 15.22 -13.08 2.39
CA TYR A 219 16.39 -13.05 1.53
C TYR A 219 16.60 -11.64 1.00
N LEU A 220 17.79 -11.08 1.22
CA LEU A 220 18.18 -9.75 0.74
C LEU A 220 19.52 -9.83 0.02
N GLY A 221 19.53 -9.43 -1.26
CA GLY A 221 20.74 -9.32 -2.07
C GLY A 221 20.87 -7.91 -2.62
N ILE A 222 22.07 -7.34 -2.50
CA ILE A 222 22.38 -5.97 -2.95
C ILE A 222 23.73 -6.03 -3.67
N ALA A 223 23.75 -5.63 -4.94
CA ALA A 223 24.94 -5.75 -5.78
C ALA A 223 25.99 -4.65 -5.55
N ASN A 224 25.57 -3.55 -4.91
CA ASN A 224 26.41 -2.40 -4.65
C ASN A 224 26.20 -1.96 -3.19
N ASP A 225 25.97 -0.68 -2.92
CA ASP A 225 25.85 -0.17 -1.57
C ASP A 225 24.50 -0.49 -0.90
N ARG A 226 24.55 -0.94 0.36
CA ARG A 226 23.43 -0.88 1.31
C ARG A 226 23.68 0.27 2.29
N ILE A 227 22.87 1.32 2.22
CA ILE A 227 22.91 2.42 3.19
C ILE A 227 21.73 2.26 4.14
N THR A 228 22.00 2.26 5.45
CA THR A 228 20.96 2.17 6.49
C THR A 228 21.14 3.33 7.47
N ALA A 229 20.05 4.00 7.83
CA ALA A 229 20.03 5.12 8.76
C ALA A 229 18.85 4.98 9.72
N ILE A 230 19.10 5.08 11.03
CA ILE A 230 18.09 4.93 12.09
C ILE A 230 18.20 6.14 13.02
N GLY A 231 17.12 6.92 13.16
CA GLY A 231 17.13 8.16 13.96
C GLY A 231 16.97 7.96 15.48
N GLY A 232 16.49 6.79 15.92
CA GLY A 232 16.26 6.46 17.33
C GLY A 232 17.29 5.47 17.89
N GLY A 233 17.11 4.19 17.58
CA GLY A 233 18.02 3.11 17.96
C GLY A 233 17.75 1.84 17.17
N ASP A 234 18.77 1.02 17.00
CA ASP A 234 18.69 -0.27 16.30
C ASP A 234 18.75 -1.42 17.32
N TYR A 235 17.70 -2.23 17.38
CA TYR A 235 17.51 -3.27 18.39
C TYR A 235 17.37 -4.63 17.72
N GLU A 236 18.47 -5.36 17.65
CA GLU A 236 18.52 -6.66 17.03
C GLU A 236 18.64 -7.77 18.08
N LYS A 237 17.79 -8.80 17.96
CA LYS A 237 17.87 -10.02 18.76
C LYS A 237 17.74 -11.24 17.86
N ILE A 238 18.72 -12.13 17.94
CA ILE A 238 18.67 -13.45 17.34
C ILE A 238 18.24 -14.42 18.43
N HIS A 239 17.05 -15.00 18.28
CA HIS A 239 16.47 -15.89 19.30
C HIS A 239 17.16 -17.26 19.36
N GLY A 240 17.80 -17.69 18.28
CA GLY A 240 18.56 -18.92 18.21
C GLY A 240 19.37 -18.99 16.92
N GLY A 241 20.43 -19.80 16.91
CA GLY A 241 21.40 -19.87 15.81
C GLY A 241 22.54 -18.85 15.96
N ASN A 242 23.25 -18.62 14.86
CA ASN A 242 24.49 -17.83 14.84
C ASN A 242 24.27 -16.46 14.18
N LYS A 243 24.99 -15.44 14.66
CA LYS A 243 25.28 -14.24 13.88
C LYS A 243 26.65 -14.39 13.25
N VAL A 244 26.75 -14.29 11.93
CA VAL A 244 28.01 -14.35 11.19
C VAL A 244 28.17 -13.05 10.42
N ILE A 245 29.33 -12.41 10.55
CA ILE A 245 29.70 -11.21 9.80
C ILE A 245 31.03 -11.50 9.12
N GLU A 246 31.06 -11.37 7.80
CA GLU A 246 32.27 -11.55 6.99
C GLU A 246 32.44 -10.33 6.09
N ILE A 247 33.65 -9.77 6.08
CA ILE A 247 34.04 -8.64 5.24
C ILE A 247 35.37 -9.01 4.59
N ALA A 248 35.35 -9.40 3.32
CA ALA A 248 36.51 -10.00 2.66
C ALA A 248 37.66 -9.00 2.39
N ASN A 249 37.33 -7.77 1.98
CA ASN A 249 38.31 -6.77 1.51
C ASN A 249 38.02 -5.37 2.06
N GLY A 250 37.47 -5.28 3.27
CA GLY A 250 37.09 -4.01 3.88
C GLY A 250 37.18 -4.05 5.40
N ASP A 251 36.86 -2.93 6.02
CA ASP A 251 37.04 -2.75 7.46
C ASP A 251 35.73 -2.98 8.23
N TYR A 252 35.87 -3.57 9.41
CA TYR A 252 34.82 -3.51 10.44
C TYR A 252 35.10 -2.35 11.38
N ILE A 253 34.33 -1.26 11.27
CA ILE A 253 34.55 -0.03 12.03
C ILE A 253 33.42 0.16 13.05
N LEU A 254 33.79 0.31 14.33
CA LEU A 254 32.87 0.59 15.43
C LEU A 254 33.24 1.92 16.10
N ASN A 255 32.48 2.97 15.79
CA ASN A 255 32.61 4.29 16.42
C ASN A 255 31.39 4.56 17.28
N CYS A 256 31.51 4.35 18.58
CA CYS A 256 30.42 4.50 19.54
C CYS A 256 30.89 5.21 20.82
N LYS A 257 29.95 5.76 21.59
CA LYS A 257 30.26 6.37 22.89
C LYS A 257 30.81 5.34 23.88
N ASN A 258 30.11 4.22 24.05
CA ASN A 258 30.48 3.11 24.94
C ASN A 258 30.22 1.78 24.22
N ALA A 259 31.09 0.79 24.42
CA ALA A 259 30.86 -0.59 24.00
C ALA A 259 30.88 -1.49 25.24
N ASN A 260 29.79 -2.25 25.45
CA ASN A 260 29.72 -3.26 26.51
C ASN A 260 29.58 -4.62 25.83
N ILE A 261 30.60 -5.47 26.00
CA ILE A 261 30.66 -6.79 25.36
C ILE A 261 30.69 -7.84 26.45
N THR A 262 29.74 -8.77 26.41
CA THR A 262 29.66 -9.90 27.34
C THR A 262 29.55 -11.18 26.54
N ILE A 263 30.43 -12.13 26.82
CA ILE A 263 30.49 -13.42 26.15
C ILE A 263 30.48 -14.47 27.26
N ASN A 264 29.42 -15.28 27.30
CA ASN A 264 29.23 -16.28 28.35
C ASN A 264 30.04 -17.56 28.09
N GLY A 265 30.39 -17.81 26.84
CA GLY A 265 31.33 -18.86 26.44
C GLY A 265 32.74 -18.30 26.28
N ASP A 266 33.53 -18.95 25.43
CA ASP A 266 34.92 -18.57 25.20
C ASP A 266 35.06 -17.45 24.17
N VAL A 267 36.13 -16.66 24.32
CA VAL A 267 36.55 -15.64 23.35
C VAL A 267 37.85 -16.09 22.72
N THR A 268 37.95 -16.01 21.40
CA THR A 268 39.20 -16.18 20.66
C THR A 268 39.38 -15.01 19.72
N LEU A 269 40.54 -14.34 19.79
CA LEU A 269 40.92 -13.23 18.92
C LEU A 269 42.19 -13.61 18.16
N ASN A 270 42.04 -13.84 16.86
CA ASN A 270 43.17 -14.14 15.97
C ASN A 270 43.41 -12.92 15.07
N VAL A 271 44.60 -12.31 15.21
CA VAL A 271 45.02 -11.17 14.39
C VAL A 271 46.32 -11.54 13.70
N THR A 272 46.29 -11.60 12.37
CA THR A 272 47.48 -11.90 11.55
C THR A 272 48.39 -10.70 11.38
N GLY A 273 47.82 -9.50 11.44
CA GLY A 273 48.55 -8.24 11.49
C GLY A 273 48.89 -7.83 12.92
N ASN A 274 48.89 -6.53 13.16
CA ASN A 274 49.22 -5.96 14.47
C ASN A 274 47.95 -5.68 15.28
N VAL A 275 48.05 -5.85 16.60
CA VAL A 275 47.11 -5.27 17.57
C VAL A 275 47.73 -4.01 18.12
N ASN A 276 47.08 -2.87 17.89
CA ASN A 276 47.45 -1.59 18.50
C ASN A 276 46.31 -1.18 19.45
N GLU A 277 46.56 -1.30 20.74
CA GLU A 277 45.61 -0.92 21.78
C GLU A 277 46.09 0.34 22.51
N THR A 278 45.22 1.35 22.55
CA THR A 278 45.47 2.59 23.29
C THR A 278 44.33 2.82 24.26
N VAL A 279 44.65 2.80 25.55
CA VAL A 279 43.71 3.12 26.63
C VAL A 279 44.18 4.40 27.31
N ASN A 280 43.50 5.51 27.04
CA ASN A 280 43.82 6.80 27.65
C ASN A 280 43.42 6.88 29.14
N GLY A 281 42.48 6.02 29.55
CA GLY A 281 42.10 5.83 30.94
C GLY A 281 42.83 4.67 31.58
N ASN A 282 42.16 3.97 32.48
CA ASN A 282 42.70 2.78 33.12
C ASN A 282 42.40 1.53 32.28
N HIS A 283 43.40 0.67 32.09
CA HIS A 283 43.21 -0.69 31.62
C HIS A 283 43.21 -1.63 32.82
N THR A 284 42.12 -2.36 33.03
CA THR A 284 41.98 -3.33 34.13
C THR A 284 41.67 -4.70 33.58
N LEU A 285 42.59 -5.63 33.78
CA LEU A 285 42.45 -7.04 33.42
C LEU A 285 42.32 -7.88 34.69
N SER A 286 41.22 -8.62 34.81
CA SER A 286 41.00 -9.57 35.90
C SER A 286 40.82 -10.97 35.32
N VAL A 287 41.70 -11.90 35.74
CA VAL A 287 41.68 -13.29 35.31
C VAL A 287 41.61 -14.16 36.57
N SER A 288 40.54 -14.93 36.71
CA SER A 288 40.34 -15.82 37.88
C SER A 288 41.15 -17.11 37.77
N GLY A 289 41.41 -17.58 36.55
CA GLY A 289 42.32 -18.68 36.26
C GLY A 289 43.74 -18.18 36.01
N ASN A 290 44.44 -18.82 35.08
CA ASN A 290 45.80 -18.47 34.72
C ASN A 290 45.83 -17.38 33.63
N SER A 291 46.79 -16.46 33.74
CA SER A 291 47.14 -15.54 32.66
C SER A 291 48.53 -15.91 32.12
N THR A 292 48.62 -16.25 30.83
CA THR A 292 49.87 -16.62 30.15
C THR A 292 50.15 -15.64 29.02
N ILE A 293 51.37 -15.10 28.97
CA ILE A 293 51.82 -14.19 27.91
C ILE A 293 53.07 -14.80 27.29
N GLU A 294 53.01 -15.04 25.98
CA GLU A 294 54.14 -15.53 25.20
C GLU A 294 54.48 -14.50 24.12
N ALA A 295 55.72 -13.99 24.16
CA ALA A 295 56.26 -13.10 23.14
C ALA A 295 57.44 -13.79 22.46
N GLY A 296 57.34 -14.03 21.15
CA GLY A 296 58.46 -14.57 20.36
C GLY A 296 59.62 -13.57 20.17
N GLY A 297 59.36 -12.28 20.45
CA GLY A 297 60.36 -11.21 20.50
C GLY A 297 60.47 -10.61 21.90
N THR A 298 60.59 -9.29 21.99
CA THR A 298 60.72 -8.58 23.27
C THR A 298 59.35 -8.28 23.89
N LEU A 299 59.18 -8.63 25.16
CA LEU A 299 58.12 -8.10 26.02
C LEU A 299 58.67 -6.93 26.85
N SER A 300 58.15 -5.72 26.63
CA SER A 300 58.54 -4.51 27.36
C SER A 300 57.40 -4.02 28.24
N LEU A 301 57.64 -3.96 29.55
CA LEU A 301 56.70 -3.40 30.53
C LEU A 301 57.33 -2.14 31.12
N ASN A 302 56.71 -0.99 30.89
CA ASN A 302 57.22 0.30 31.35
C ASN A 302 56.18 0.96 32.26
N GLY A 303 56.57 1.28 33.48
CA GLY A 303 55.74 1.97 34.45
C GLY A 303 56.58 2.57 35.57
N SER A 304 56.02 3.52 36.32
CA SER A 304 56.70 4.07 37.50
C SER A 304 56.86 3.01 38.61
N ILE A 305 55.93 2.06 38.69
CA ILE A 305 55.95 0.90 39.60
C ILE A 305 55.43 -0.32 38.84
N ILE A 306 56.15 -1.44 38.95
CA ILE A 306 55.71 -2.76 38.46
C ILE A 306 55.78 -3.71 39.66
N LEU A 307 54.63 -4.25 40.07
CA LEU A 307 54.53 -5.24 41.14
C LEU A 307 54.27 -6.61 40.52
N ILE A 308 55.13 -7.57 40.80
CA ILE A 308 55.00 -8.96 40.37
C ILE A 308 55.05 -9.80 41.64
N GLY A 309 53.99 -10.57 41.93
CA GLY A 309 53.85 -11.37 43.14
C GLY A 309 52.74 -12.40 43.02
#